data_AF-A0A9D6V3B6-F1
#
_entry.id   AF-A0A9D6V3B6-F1
#
_cell.length_a   1.000
_cell.length_b   1.000
_cell.length_c   1.000
_cell.angle_alpha   90.00
_cell.angle_beta   90.00
_cell.angle_gamma   90.00
#
_symmetry.space_group_name_H-M   'P 1'
#
loop_
_entity.id
_entity.type
_entity.pdbx_description
1 polymer ?
#
loop_
_entity_poly.entity_id
_entity_poly.type
_entity_poly.pdbx_seq_one_letter_code
_entity_poly.pdbx_strand_id
1 'polypeptide(L)' 'GYQLSRHWKIPLVRVGFPIHDRFGGHRTLHLGYRGAQVLLDRIINAVIEAKQEHSHVGYSYM' A
#
# COMPACT_ATOMS: atom_id res chain seq x y z
N GLY A 1 -4.27 -8.00 9.98
CA GLY A 1 -4.47 -6.85 9.06
C GLY A 1 -5.33 -7.18 7.85
N TYR A 2 -4.96 -8.19 7.06
CA TYR A 2 -5.60 -8.47 5.77
C TYR A 2 -7.12 -8.73 5.84
N GLN A 3 -7.60 -9.54 6.78
CA GLN A 3 -9.04 -9.80 6.93
C GLN A 3 -9.87 -8.54 7.20
N LEU A 4 -9.37 -7.63 8.04
CA LEU A 4 -10.00 -6.34 8.32
C LEU A 4 -10.00 -5.46 7.06
N SER A 5 -8.86 -5.28 6.41
CA SER A 5 -8.76 -4.51 5.16
C SER A 5 -9.76 -5.00 4.10
N ARG A 6 -9.90 -6.33 3.93
CA ARG A 6 -10.86 -6.94 3.02
C ARG A 6 -12.31 -6.68 3.41
N HIS A 7 -12.65 -6.82 4.68
CA HIS A 7 -14.02 -6.61 5.17
C HIS A 7 -14.46 -5.14 5.00
N TRP A 8 -13.57 -4.21 5.30
CA TRP A 8 -13.86 -2.77 5.27
C TRP A 8 -13.59 -2.12 3.91
N LYS A 9 -13.04 -2.85 2.94
CA LYS A 9 -12.61 -2.35 1.62
C LYS A 9 -11.63 -1.16 1.72
N ILE A 10 -10.73 -1.21 2.70
CA ILE A 10 -9.71 -0.17 2.91
C ILE A 10 -8.35 -0.69 2.42
N PRO A 11 -7.59 0.07 1.61
CA PRO A 11 -6.26 -0.34 1.16
C PRO A 11 -5.32 -0.57 2.34
N LEU A 12 -4.49 -1.63 2.25
CA LEU A 12 -3.57 -2.03 3.32
C LEU A 12 -2.11 -1.85 2.89
N VAL A 13 -1.39 -0.94 3.55
CA VAL A 13 0.07 -0.82 3.41
C VAL A 13 0.74 -1.66 4.50
N ARG A 14 1.63 -2.59 4.11
CA ARG A 14 2.32 -3.49 5.04
C ARG A 14 3.63 -2.86 5.51
N VAL A 15 3.79 -2.75 6.82
CA VAL A 15 4.95 -2.16 7.50
C VAL A 15 5.26 -2.97 8.77
N GLY A 16 6.54 -3.14 9.10
CA GLY A 16 6.96 -3.82 10.32
C GLY A 16 7.05 -5.35 10.19
N PHE A 17 6.79 -6.06 11.28
CA PHE A 17 6.90 -7.52 11.36
C PHE A 17 5.71 -8.13 12.12
N PRO A 18 5.19 -9.29 11.72
CA PRO A 18 5.55 -10.07 10.52
C PRO A 18 4.72 -9.67 9.29
N ILE A 19 5.32 -9.81 8.10
CA ILE A 19 4.65 -9.65 6.79
C ILE A 19 4.76 -10.99 6.06
N HIS A 20 3.77 -11.85 6.25
CA HIS A 20 3.75 -13.20 5.66
C HIS A 20 3.13 -13.24 4.25
N ASP A 21 2.33 -12.24 3.88
CA ASP A 21 1.59 -12.18 2.60
C ASP A 21 2.40 -11.53 1.46
N ARG A 22 3.65 -11.13 1.71
CA ARG A 22 4.53 -10.51 0.73
C ARG A 22 5.95 -11.07 0.82
N PHE A 23 6.53 -11.42 -0.33
CA PHE A 23 7.94 -11.76 -0.41
C PHE A 23 8.81 -10.52 -0.20
N GLY A 24 9.91 -10.64 0.54
CA GLY A 24 10.80 -9.52 0.81
C GLY A 24 10.27 -8.46 1.79
N GLY A 25 9.24 -8.75 2.59
CA GLY A 25 8.77 -7.83 3.64
C GLY A 25 9.90 -7.41 4.61
N HIS A 26 10.73 -8.38 5.01
CA HIS A 26 11.86 -8.19 5.93
C HIS A 26 12.96 -7.25 5.41
N ARG A 27 13.09 -7.07 4.09
CA ARG A 27 14.11 -6.22 3.46
C ARG A 27 13.60 -4.82 3.10
N THR A 28 12.34 -4.52 3.42
CA THR A 28 11.81 -3.18 3.17
C THR A 28 12.46 -2.19 4.13
N LEU A 29 13.08 -1.16 3.57
CA LEU A 29 13.59 -0.03 4.34
C LEU A 29 12.43 0.87 4.75
N HIS A 30 12.25 1.07 6.05
CA HIS A 30 11.21 1.96 6.60
C HIS A 30 11.78 3.25 7.22
N LEU A 31 13.05 3.24 7.63
CA LEU A 31 13.67 4.32 8.41
C LEU A 31 14.60 5.20 7.56
N GLY A 32 14.88 6.40 8.09
CA GLY A 32 15.64 7.45 7.41
C GLY A 32 14.88 8.05 6.23
N TYR A 33 15.47 9.05 5.57
CA TYR A 33 14.82 9.76 4.45
C TYR A 33 14.40 8.85 3.31
N ARG A 34 15.27 7.91 2.93
CA ARG A 34 14.97 6.94 1.87
C ARG A 34 13.82 6.01 2.25
N GLY A 35 13.80 5.51 3.49
CA GLY A 35 12.71 4.64 3.97
C GLY A 35 11.39 5.39 4.08
N ALA A 36 11.42 6.63 4.58
CA ALA A 36 10.26 7.50 4.67
C ALA A 36 9.67 7.81 3.29
N GLN A 37 10.53 8.13 2.30
CA GLN A 37 10.09 8.38 0.92
C GLN A 37 9.45 7.14 0.29
N VAL A 38 10.09 5.96 0.43
CA VAL A 38 9.51 4.70 -0.07
C VAL A 38 8.18 4.37 0.61
N LEU A 39 8.04 4.65 1.90
CA LEU A 39 6.78 4.46 2.62
C LEU A 39 5.70 5.42 2.11
N LEU A 40 6.06 6.69 1.89
CA LEU A 40 5.16 7.70 1.35
C LEU A 40 4.64 7.29 -0.03
N ASP A 41 5.55 6.89 -0.93
CA ASP A 41 5.19 6.45 -2.28
C ASP A 41 4.21 5.26 -2.24
N ARG A 42 4.42 4.30 -1.33
CA ARG A 42 3.51 3.16 -1.15
C ARG A 42 2.12 3.58 -0.66
N ILE A 43 2.04 4.55 0.24
CA ILE A 43 0.75 5.07 0.75
C ILE A 43 0.01 5.79 -0.38
N ILE A 44 0.70 6.69 -1.10
CA ILE A 44 0.11 7.45 -2.21
C ILE A 44 -0.42 6.49 -3.28
N ASN A 45 0.40 5.52 -3.71
CA ASN A 45 -0.01 4.56 -4.73
C ASN A 45 -1.19 3.69 -4.28
N ALA A 46 -1.24 3.27 -3.01
CA ALA A 46 -2.38 2.51 -2.49
C ALA A 46 -3.69 3.34 -2.49
N VAL A 47 -3.61 4.65 -2.26
CA VAL A 47 -4.77 5.55 -2.35
C VAL A 47 -5.19 5.78 -3.79
N ILE A 48 -4.24 5.96 -4.71
CA ILE A 48 -4.52 6.11 -6.15
C ILE A 48 -5.17 4.84 -6.70
N GLU A 49 -4.62 3.67 -6.39
CA GLU A 49 -5.17 2.37 -6.78
C GLU A 49 -6.59 2.19 -6.24
N ALA A 50 -6.82 2.49 -4.96
CA ALA A 50 -8.16 2.44 -4.39
C ALA A 50 -9.13 3.41 -5.09
N LYS A 51 -8.71 4.63 -5.42
CA LYS A 51 -9.54 5.58 -6.19
C LYS A 51 -9.84 5.07 -7.61
N GLN A 52 -8.86 4.46 -8.26
CA GLN A 52 -9.01 3.91 -9.61
C GLN A 52 -10.03 2.75 -9.61
N GLU A 53 -9.93 1.82 -8.66
CA GLU A 53 -10.85 0.68 -8.53
C GLU A 53 -12.31 1.12 -8.27
N HIS A 54 -12.50 2.24 -7.58
CA HIS A 54 -13.83 2.79 -7.28
C HIS A 54 -14.33 3.79 -8.36
N SER A 55 -13.51 4.10 -9.36
CA SER A 55 -13.91 5.02 -10.44
C SER A 55 -14.67 4.26 -11.53
N HIS A 56 -15.89 4.71 -11.82
CA HIS A 56 -16.70 4.13 -12.89
C HIS A 56 -16.13 4.32 -14.30
N VAL A 57 -15.24 5.30 -14.47
CA VAL A 57 -14.70 5.68 -15.79
C VAL A 57 -13.26 5.20 -15.96
N GLY A 58 -12.53 5.02 -14.86
CA GLY A 58 -11.09 4.75 -14.84
C GLY A 58 -10.27 5.92 -15.38
N TYR A 59 -9.17 6.29 -14.71
CA TYR A 59 -8.20 7.20 -15.31
C TYR A 59 -7.52 6.47 -16.48
N SER A 60 -7.74 6.95 -17.71
CA SER A 60 -7.04 6.48 -18.91
C SER A 60 -5.63 7.06 -19.04
N TYR A 61 -5.32 8.09 -18.24
CA TYR A 61 -4.01 8.74 -18.21
C TYR A 61 -3.68 9.20 -16.79
N MET A 62 -2.69 8.54 -16.20
CA MET A 62 -1.91 8.90 -15.02
C MET A 62 -0.51 8.34 -15.22
#